data_AF-A0A7D8ULA2-F1
#
_entry.id   AF-A0A7D8ULA2-F1
#
_cell.length_a   1.000
_cell.length_b   1.000
_cell.length_c   1.000
_cell.angle_alpha   90.00
_cell.angle_beta   90.00
_cell.angle_gamma   90.00
#
_symmetry.space_group_name_H-M   'P 1'
#
loop_
_entity.id
_entity.type
_entity.pdbx_description
1 polymer ?
#
loop_
_entity_poly.entity_id
_entity_poly.type
_entity_poly.pdbx_seq_one_letter_code
_entity_poly.pdbx_strand_id
1 'polypeptide(L)'
;MSSLKQFIRNVRASKTIADERAVVQKESAAIRSSFREESGDSNVRRNNVAKLLYLFTLGERTHFGQIECLKLLASPRFADKRLGYLGTMLLLDENQEVLTLVTNSLKK
;
A
#
# COMPACT_ATOMS: atom_id res chain seq x y z
N MET A 1 -9.57 -10.10 5.53
CA MET A 1 -8.34 -9.32 5.84
C MET A 1 -8.63 -8.28 6.90
N SER A 2 -7.67 -7.98 7.79
CA SER A 2 -7.74 -6.93 8.80
C SER A 2 -7.81 -5.53 8.16
N SER A 3 -8.56 -4.62 8.78
CA SER A 3 -8.60 -3.21 8.37
C SER A 3 -7.36 -2.45 8.84
N LEU A 4 -7.02 -1.33 8.18
CA LEU A 4 -5.96 -0.42 8.63
C LEU A 4 -6.09 -0.04 10.11
N LYS A 5 -7.31 0.28 10.56
CA LYS A 5 -7.57 0.64 11.97
C LYS A 5 -7.25 -0.49 12.93
N GLN A 6 -7.47 -1.75 12.54
CA GLN A 6 -7.08 -2.90 13.36
C GLN A 6 -5.56 -3.09 13.34
N PHE A 7 -4.92 -2.95 12.19
CA PHE A 7 -3.46 -3.06 12.07
C PHE A 7 -2.74 -2.03 12.95
N ILE A 8 -3.11 -0.74 12.88
CA ILE A 8 -2.53 0.31 13.73
C ILE A 8 -2.73 -0.01 15.21
N ARG A 9 -3.91 -0.51 15.61
CA ARG A 9 -4.16 -0.91 16.99
C ARG A 9 -3.26 -2.05 17.43
N ASN A 10 -3.02 -3.04 16.57
CA ASN A 10 -2.14 -4.16 16.87
C ASN A 10 -0.69 -3.69 17.05
N VAL A 11 -0.20 -2.80 16.17
CA VAL A 11 1.14 -2.21 16.29
C VAL A 11 1.27 -1.42 17.60
N ARG A 12 0.28 -0.59 17.93
CA ARG A 12 0.27 0.20 19.19
C ARG A 12 0.10 -0.64 20.46
N ALA A 13 -0.41 -1.85 20.36
CA ALA A 13 -0.57 -2.77 21.48
C ALA A 13 0.69 -3.58 21.79
N SER A 14 1.70 -3.54 20.91
CA SER A 14 2.98 -4.20 21.13
C SER A 14 3.70 -3.61 22.35
N LYS A 15 4.15 -4.50 23.24
CA LYS A 15 4.84 -4.11 24.48
C LYS A 15 6.36 -4.04 24.29
N THR A 16 6.86 -4.74 23.29
CA THR A 16 8.29 -4.80 22.97
C THR A 16 8.53 -4.50 21.50
N ILE A 17 9.75 -4.08 21.17
CA ILE A 17 10.20 -3.86 19.80
C ILE A 17 10.11 -5.16 18.98
N ALA A 18 10.35 -6.31 19.62
CA ALA A 18 10.23 -7.61 18.97
C ALA A 18 8.78 -7.92 18.56
N ASP A 19 7.82 -7.64 19.44
CA ASP A 19 6.39 -7.83 19.14
C ASP A 19 5.93 -6.90 18.02
N GLU A 20 6.35 -5.64 18.06
CA GLU A 20 6.06 -4.65 17.00
C GLU A 20 6.57 -5.14 15.64
N ARG A 21 7.84 -5.56 15.58
CA ARG A 21 8.44 -6.12 14.35
C ARG A 21 7.69 -7.36 13.86
N ALA A 22 7.27 -8.25 14.76
CA ALA A 22 6.52 -9.45 14.38
C ALA A 22 5.17 -9.10 13.75
N VAL A 23 4.43 -8.13 14.33
CA VAL A 23 3.16 -7.64 13.78
C VAL A 23 3.36 -6.99 12.41
N VAL A 24 4.37 -6.13 12.29
CA VAL A 24 4.74 -5.44 11.04
C VAL A 24 5.11 -6.43 9.94
N GLN A 25 5.98 -7.40 10.22
CA GLN A 25 6.41 -8.42 9.27
C GLN A 25 5.25 -9.31 8.81
N LYS A 26 4.39 -9.73 9.75
CA LYS A 26 3.21 -10.53 9.44
C LYS A 26 2.26 -9.80 8.50
N GLU A 27 1.96 -8.54 8.77
CA GLU A 27 1.06 -7.75 7.92
C GLU A 27 1.70 -7.45 6.56
N SER A 28 3.00 -7.15 6.51
CA SER A 28 3.76 -6.95 5.27
C SER A 28 3.76 -8.20 4.38
N ALA A 29 3.91 -9.39 4.97
CA ALA A 29 3.81 -10.65 4.25
C ALA A 29 2.39 -10.88 3.72
N ALA A 30 1.36 -10.63 4.53
CA ALA A 30 -0.04 -10.77 4.11
C ALA A 30 -0.41 -9.84 2.94
N ILE A 31 0.09 -8.59 2.95
CA ILE A 31 -0.13 -7.64 1.85
C ILE A 31 0.55 -8.15 0.57
N ARG A 32 1.78 -8.67 0.66
CA ARG A 32 2.49 -9.25 -0.49
C ARG A 32 1.73 -10.43 -1.09
N SER A 33 1.22 -11.35 -0.27
CA SER A 33 0.40 -12.46 -0.76
C SER A 33 -0.88 -11.96 -1.43
N SER A 34 -1.57 -10.99 -0.82
CA SER A 34 -2.79 -10.41 -1.39
C SER A 34 -2.57 -9.74 -2.74
N PHE A 35 -1.43 -9.07 -2.94
CA PHE A 35 -1.13 -8.43 -4.23
C PHE A 35 -0.83 -9.45 -5.33
N ARG A 36 -0.35 -10.65 -4.99
CA ARG A 36 -0.11 -11.74 -5.95
C ARG A 36 -1.37 -12.45 -6.38
N GLU A 37 -2.36 -12.58 -5.49
CA GLU A 37 -3.64 -13.24 -5.79
C GLU A 37 -4.53 -12.44 -6.76
N GLU A 38 -4.14 -11.20 -7.09
CA GLU A 38 -4.77 -10.31 -8.07
C GLU A 38 -6.30 -10.24 -7.93
N SER A 39 -6.79 -10.02 -6.71
CA SER A 39 -8.22 -9.86 -6.47
C SER A 39 -8.77 -8.67 -7.26
N GLY A 40 -9.87 -8.88 -8.01
CA GLY A 40 -10.60 -7.81 -8.71
C GLY A 40 -11.28 -6.80 -7.77
N ASP A 41 -11.32 -7.06 -6.46
CA ASP A 41 -11.94 -6.17 -5.48
C ASP A 41 -11.05 -4.96 -5.16
N SER A 42 -11.48 -3.79 -5.66
CA SER A 42 -10.79 -2.52 -5.40
C SER A 42 -10.77 -2.15 -3.91
N ASN A 43 -11.74 -2.57 -3.10
CA ASN A 43 -11.75 -2.26 -1.67
C ASN A 43 -10.62 -2.98 -0.92
N VAL A 44 -10.34 -4.24 -1.29
CA VAL A 44 -9.21 -5.00 -0.74
C VAL A 44 -7.89 -4.32 -1.10
N ARG A 45 -7.71 -3.97 -2.38
CA ARG A 45 -6.53 -3.23 -2.86
C ARG A 45 -6.34 -1.93 -2.11
N ARG A 46 -7.40 -1.12 -2.01
CA ARG A 46 -7.37 0.17 -1.28
C ARG A 46 -6.99 -0.01 0.19
N ASN A 47 -7.56 -1.01 0.88
CA ASN A 47 -7.21 -1.27 2.28
C ASN A 47 -5.75 -1.71 2.42
N ASN A 48 -5.24 -2.54 1.51
CA ASN A 48 -3.85 -2.99 1.53
C ASN A 48 -2.87 -1.87 1.21
N VAL A 49 -3.16 -1.00 0.23
CA VAL A 49 -2.34 0.20 -0.04
C VAL A 49 -2.37 1.16 1.15
N ALA A 50 -3.49 1.32 1.84
CA ALA A 50 -3.55 2.16 3.04
C ALA A 50 -2.67 1.60 4.19
N LYS A 51 -2.65 0.27 4.38
CA LYS A 51 -1.73 -0.40 5.32
C LYS A 51 -0.27 -0.29 4.88
N LEU A 52 0.00 -0.39 3.57
CA LEU A 52 1.32 -0.21 3.00
C LEU A 52 1.86 1.21 3.26
N LEU A 53 1.03 2.24 3.10
CA LEU A 53 1.41 3.62 3.44
C LEU A 53 1.73 3.80 4.92
N TYR A 54 1.01 3.11 5.81
CA TYR A 54 1.35 3.13 7.24
C TYR A 54 2.70 2.45 7.51
N LEU A 55 2.98 1.31 6.85
CA LEU A 55 4.31 0.67 6.90
C LEU A 55 5.42 1.62 6.45
N PHE A 56 5.18 2.39 5.38
CA PHE A 56 6.12 3.41 4.92
C PHE A 56 6.40 4.46 6.01
N THR A 57 5.38 4.94 6.71
CA THR A 57 5.59 5.90 7.82
C THR A 57 6.36 5.33 9.01
N LEU A 58 6.39 4.00 9.17
CA LEU A 58 7.20 3.30 10.17
C LEU A 58 8.65 3.05 9.69
N GLY A 59 9.00 3.46 8.46
CA GLY A 59 10.33 3.24 7.88
C GLY A 59 10.53 1.87 7.23
N GLU A 60 9.45 1.11 6.99
CA GLU A 60 9.54 -0.20 6.35
C GLU A 60 9.64 -0.11 4.82
N ARG A 61 10.31 -1.11 4.22
CA ARG A 61 10.47 -1.20 2.76
C ARG A 61 9.14 -1.56 2.08
N THR A 62 8.62 -0.64 1.28
CA THR A 62 7.25 -0.69 0.72
C THR A 62 7.16 -0.54 -0.80
N HIS A 63 8.30 -0.43 -1.50
CA HIS A 63 8.37 -0.28 -2.95
C HIS A 63 7.62 -1.35 -3.75
N PHE A 64 7.46 -2.57 -3.21
CA PHE A 64 6.75 -3.66 -3.87
C PHE A 64 5.27 -3.36 -4.17
N GLY A 65 4.67 -2.33 -3.57
CA GLY A 65 3.27 -1.95 -3.82
C GLY A 65 3.08 -0.79 -4.81
N GLN A 66 4.12 -0.32 -5.49
CA GLN A 66 4.04 0.78 -6.47
C GLN A 66 2.97 0.53 -7.56
N ILE A 67 2.95 -0.66 -8.15
CA ILE A 67 1.98 -1.04 -9.20
C ILE A 67 0.54 -0.99 -8.67
N GLU A 68 0.32 -1.38 -7.42
CA GLU A 68 -1.02 -1.36 -6.83
C GLU A 68 -1.51 0.07 -6.57
N CYS A 69 -0.59 1.01 -6.29
CA CYS A 69 -0.91 2.44 -6.24
C CYS A 69 -1.32 2.97 -7.62
N LEU A 70 -0.64 2.53 -8.70
CA LEU A 70 -1.03 2.87 -10.08
C LEU A 70 -2.41 2.32 -10.46
N LYS A 71 -2.69 1.06 -10.10
CA LYS A 71 -4.00 0.45 -10.34
C LYS A 71 -5.12 1.25 -9.65
N LEU A 72 -4.88 1.79 -8.45
CA LEU A 72 -5.82 2.69 -7.77
C LEU A 72 -5.91 4.07 -8.43
N LEU A 73 -4.79 4.61 -8.93
CA LEU A 73 -4.76 5.88 -9.67
C LEU A 73 -5.61 5.82 -10.94
N ALA A 74 -5.60 4.69 -11.64
CA ALA A 74 -6.41 4.43 -12.83
C ALA A 74 -7.90 4.14 -12.53
N SER A 75 -8.28 3.94 -11.25
CA SER A 75 -9.67 3.66 -10.88
C SER A 75 -10.58 4.87 -11.16
N PRO A 76 -11.85 4.67 -11.59
CA PRO A 76 -12.80 5.77 -11.73
C PRO A 76 -13.29 6.33 -10.37
N ARG A 77 -13.06 5.62 -9.25
CA ARG A 77 -13.56 6.02 -7.93
C ARG A 77 -12.63 7.06 -7.30
N PHE A 78 -13.19 8.20 -6.87
CA PHE A 78 -12.43 9.27 -6.21
C PHE A 78 -11.60 8.78 -5.02
N ALA A 79 -12.17 7.93 -4.15
CA ALA A 79 -11.48 7.42 -2.97
C ALA A 79 -10.25 6.57 -3.31
N ASP A 80 -10.32 5.82 -4.42
CA ASP A 80 -9.20 5.02 -4.91
C ASP A 80 -8.13 5.93 -5.52
N LYS A 81 -8.53 6.87 -6.41
CA LYS A 81 -7.62 7.85 -7.00
C LYS A 81 -6.85 8.63 -5.96
N ARG A 82 -7.54 9.17 -4.94
CA ARG A 82 -6.93 9.96 -3.86
C ARG A 82 -5.85 9.16 -3.13
N LEU A 83 -6.10 7.88 -2.85
CA LEU A 83 -5.10 7.02 -2.22
C LEU A 83 -3.97 6.64 -3.18
N GLY A 84 -4.31 6.38 -4.45
CA GLY A 84 -3.34 6.10 -5.52
C GLY A 84 -2.36 7.23 -5.69
N TYR A 85 -2.83 8.48 -5.81
CA TYR A 85 -1.98 9.68 -5.89
C TYR A 85 -1.03 9.79 -4.70
N LEU A 86 -1.53 9.63 -3.47
CA LEU A 86 -0.70 9.67 -2.28
C LEU A 86 0.35 8.55 -2.27
N GLY A 87 -0.05 7.33 -2.63
CA GLY A 87 0.84 6.19 -2.78
C GLY A 87 1.94 6.42 -3.81
N THR A 88 1.57 6.92 -4.98
CA THR A 88 2.49 7.24 -6.07
C THR A 88 3.48 8.33 -5.64
N MET A 89 3.04 9.42 -5.00
CA MET A 89 3.93 10.49 -4.54
C MET A 89 4.95 10.03 -3.48
N LEU A 90 4.56 9.11 -2.60
CA LEU A 90 5.42 8.66 -1.50
C LEU A 90 6.33 7.49 -1.89
N LEU A 91 5.87 6.62 -2.79
CA LEU A 91 6.53 5.36 -3.08
C LEU A 91 7.24 5.32 -4.43
N LEU A 92 6.95 6.21 -5.39
CA LEU A 92 7.68 6.21 -6.67
C LEU A 92 9.12 6.64 -6.48
N ASP A 93 10.01 5.86 -7.07
CA ASP A 93 11.40 6.22 -7.33
C ASP A 93 11.52 6.60 -8.81
N GLU A 94 12.34 7.60 -9.08
CA GLU A 94 12.65 8.16 -10.40
C GLU A 94 13.35 7.16 -11.34
N ASN A 95 13.95 6.11 -10.79
CA ASN A 95 14.68 5.09 -11.57
C ASN A 95 13.83 3.91 -12.07
N GLN A 96 12.49 3.99 -12.02
CA GLN A 96 11.60 2.86 -12.31
C GLN A 96 10.67 3.13 -13.51
N GLU A 97 10.45 2.12 -14.38
CA GLU A 97 9.51 2.14 -15.53
C GLU A 97 8.08 2.58 -15.17
N VAL A 98 7.75 2.52 -13.88
CA VAL A 98 6.52 3.03 -13.25
C VAL A 98 6.27 4.51 -13.60
N LEU A 99 7.30 5.33 -13.79
CA LEU A 99 7.16 6.75 -14.11
C LEU A 99 6.45 6.99 -15.47
N THR A 100 6.75 6.16 -16.47
CA THR A 100 6.09 6.21 -17.78
C THR A 100 4.60 5.88 -17.67
N LEU A 101 4.25 4.90 -16.83
CA LEU A 101 2.85 4.52 -16.58
C LEU A 101 2.06 5.62 -15.86
N VAL A 102 2.68 6.30 -14.88
CA VAL A 102 2.06 7.45 -14.20
C VAL A 102 1.77 8.56 -15.19
N THR A 103 2.76 8.93 -16.01
CA THR A 103 2.64 10.04 -16.96
C THR A 103 1.49 9.81 -17.94
N ASN A 104 1.34 8.57 -18.44
CA ASN A 104 0.22 8.21 -19.32
C ASN A 104 -1.13 8.22 -18.58
N SER A 105 -1.16 7.85 -17.31
CA SER A 105 -2.38 7.88 -16.50
C SER A 105 -2.84 9.31 -16.18
N LEU A 106 -1.92 10.27 -16.11
CA LEU A 106 -2.18 11.70 -15.84
C LEU A 106 -2.63 12.49 -17.07
N LYS A 107 -2.26 12.05 -18.28
CA LYS A 107 -2.63 12.71 -19.54
C LYS A 107 -4.07 12.41 -19.98
N LYS A 108 -4.75 11.46 -19.32
CA LYS A 108 -6.18 11.21 -19.48
C LYS A 108 -7.00 12.10 -18.57
#